data_AF-A0A1D9H043-F1
#
_entry.id   AF-A0A1D9H043-F1
#
_cell.length_a   1.000
_cell.length_b   1.000
_cell.length_c   1.000
_cell.angle_alpha   90.00
_cell.angle_beta   90.00
_cell.angle_gamma   90.00
#
_symmetry.space_group_name_H-M   'P 1'
#
loop_
_entity.id
_entity.type
_entity.pdbx_description
1 polymer ?
#
loop_
_entity_poly.entity_id
_entity_poly.type
_entity_poly.pdbx_seq_one_letter_code
_entity_poly.pdbx_strand_id
1 'polypeptide(L)'
;MSAIVIVRFVGAAMPTLGALGVAAGLACLPSPACRATAGPGPDGRPTPAVPAGLVFLAGADGRLTARALPADDKAGPAPARWQVTVAVPRQAGAGERRPARPVSLPPPAWLPGQQGHAAFVARQADRPALVWLGAGDGRLRAFDAATGAVLAAVAPPRFTTGAGEAPPSGPPCPAPQAADVRLLDGAWRTVLLCSVQLGGTPAAAFALYVLDVTRVVAGSPPPAVLLARAASPALALTATGPLRALALGKPQQPRWHVMATTGPSASGDGPGLAMLPLDVGAPDLTLPLPREACPGGQQATAILAADVLEDTDGLARAAYAVDDQAQLWRWDLPVAETPGTGKPAACLHARPAPADPLAPQGTAAAPLIFPTASGPLVVYGHGSTVRAVADTGTPAQEARPLATVLAETTGAGSVLRRAGGTPASAASGWQLVLPHPGERVRHLLKAGPAHVAILTVDAARQPRGYLAGAGLGESIGSLGPGQAAAHYTTGRAVGPDAHLLVAQAAPRRRGDTPARAEAPQWEDAAYTLWSIDGGHATPLNRIYASRRKGRLGWRELIPAPAVETAP
;
A
#
# COMPACT_ATOMS: atom_id res chain seq x y z
N MET A 1 -7.48 -20.50 13.29
CA MET A 1 -6.02 -20.41 12.98
C MET A 1 -5.78 -19.06 12.35
N SER A 2 -4.70 -18.36 12.67
CA SER A 2 -4.39 -17.06 12.06
C SER A 2 -3.67 -17.23 10.72
N ALA A 3 -3.88 -16.28 9.78
CA ALA A 3 -3.35 -16.33 8.43
C ALA A 3 -2.61 -15.03 8.06
N ILE A 4 -1.70 -15.15 7.09
CA ILE A 4 -0.83 -14.11 6.50
C ILE A 4 -1.56 -12.91 5.85
N VAL A 5 -1.61 -12.79 4.52
CA VAL A 5 -1.14 -13.69 3.44
C VAL A 5 -0.12 -13.00 2.51
N ILE A 6 1.14 -13.47 2.54
CA ILE A 6 2.21 -13.06 1.61
C ILE A 6 2.18 -14.01 0.41
N VAL A 7 2.35 -13.52 -0.82
CA VAL A 7 2.43 -14.38 -2.03
C VAL A 7 3.74 -14.13 -2.78
N ARG A 8 4.63 -15.13 -2.85
CA ARG A 8 5.88 -15.08 -3.63
C ARG A 8 5.80 -16.00 -4.86
N PHE A 9 6.30 -15.54 -6.01
CA PHE A 9 6.54 -16.39 -7.18
C PHE A 9 8.06 -16.51 -7.44
N VAL A 10 8.52 -17.69 -7.87
CA VAL A 10 9.93 -17.93 -8.22
C VAL A 10 10.05 -17.97 -9.73
N GLY A 11 10.97 -17.17 -10.27
CA GLY A 11 11.37 -17.21 -11.67
C GLY A 11 12.87 -17.01 -11.77
N ALA A 12 13.61 -18.10 -11.93
CA ALA A 12 15.04 -18.07 -12.18
C ALA A 12 15.30 -18.49 -13.63
N ALA A 13 15.82 -17.56 -14.43
CA ALA A 13 16.51 -17.87 -15.67
C ALA A 13 17.97 -17.49 -15.46
N MET A 14 18.82 -18.48 -15.16
CA MET A 14 20.28 -18.29 -15.24
C MET A 14 20.75 -18.54 -16.68
N PRO A 15 21.76 -17.81 -17.16
CA PRO A 15 22.47 -18.19 -18.38
C PRO A 15 23.27 -19.47 -18.12
N THR A 16 23.21 -20.41 -19.06
CA THR A 16 24.06 -21.61 -19.05
C THR A 16 25.53 -21.24 -19.26
N LEU A 17 26.40 -21.60 -18.30
CA LEU A 17 27.85 -21.49 -18.43
C LEU A 17 28.53 -22.74 -17.83
N GLY A 18 29.45 -23.32 -18.60
CA GLY A 18 30.58 -24.12 -18.13
C GLY A 18 30.30 -25.37 -17.29
N ALA A 19 30.39 -26.55 -17.90
CA ALA A 19 30.51 -27.80 -17.16
C ALA A 19 31.87 -27.90 -16.44
N LEU A 20 31.84 -28.18 -15.13
CA LEU A 20 32.96 -28.72 -14.34
C LEU A 20 32.34 -29.49 -13.17
N GLY A 21 32.61 -30.79 -13.08
CA GLY A 21 32.04 -31.66 -12.04
C GLY A 21 33.05 -32.03 -10.96
N VAL A 22 32.60 -32.13 -9.70
CA VAL A 22 33.30 -32.84 -8.61
C VAL A 22 32.26 -33.52 -7.68
N ALA A 23 32.56 -34.78 -7.35
CA ALA A 23 32.13 -35.63 -6.23
C ALA A 23 30.75 -35.46 -5.55
N ALA A 24 30.02 -36.57 -5.48
CA ALA A 24 28.84 -36.75 -4.64
C ALA A 24 29.18 -37.08 -3.18
N GLY A 25 28.29 -36.73 -2.26
CA GLY A 25 28.41 -37.06 -0.83
C GLY A 25 27.24 -36.55 0.00
N LEU A 26 26.05 -37.14 -0.15
CA LEU A 26 24.92 -36.89 0.73
C LEU A 26 24.34 -38.22 1.26
N ALA A 27 24.38 -38.40 2.58
CA ALA A 27 23.63 -39.44 3.26
C ALA A 27 22.19 -38.95 3.51
N CYS A 28 21.22 -39.74 3.10
CA CYS A 28 19.79 -39.54 3.41
C CYS A 28 19.29 -40.74 4.20
N LEU A 29 18.35 -40.53 5.14
CA LEU A 29 17.32 -41.46 5.66
C LEU A 29 16.50 -40.71 6.76
N PRO A 30 15.23 -41.07 7.06
CA PRO A 30 14.10 -40.69 6.20
C PRO A 30 12.87 -40.09 6.95
N SER A 31 11.95 -39.46 6.20
CA SER A 31 10.50 -39.60 6.48
C SER A 31 9.66 -39.29 5.22
N PRO A 32 8.50 -39.95 4.95
CA PRO A 32 7.91 -39.98 3.62
C PRO A 32 6.55 -39.25 3.55
N ALA A 33 6.53 -37.96 3.20
CA ALA A 33 5.28 -37.22 2.95
C ALA A 33 5.44 -36.00 2.02
N CYS A 34 6.08 -36.16 0.87
CA CYS A 34 5.99 -35.21 -0.26
C CYS A 34 6.57 -35.83 -1.54
N ARG A 35 5.73 -36.43 -2.39
CA ARG A 35 6.09 -36.79 -3.78
C ARG A 35 5.12 -36.11 -4.75
N ALA A 36 5.57 -35.01 -5.33
CA ALA A 36 5.04 -34.56 -6.62
C ALA A 36 5.78 -35.36 -7.70
N THR A 37 5.12 -36.35 -8.30
CA THR A 37 5.68 -37.10 -9.43
C THR A 37 5.43 -36.35 -10.72
N ALA A 38 6.46 -35.70 -11.27
CA ALA A 38 6.45 -35.27 -12.66
C ALA A 38 6.56 -36.49 -13.57
N GLY A 39 5.61 -36.66 -14.49
CA GLY A 39 5.75 -37.63 -15.58
C GLY A 39 6.82 -37.18 -16.57
N PRO A 40 7.50 -38.10 -17.26
CA PRO A 40 8.46 -37.72 -18.30
C PRO A 40 7.75 -37.00 -19.44
N GLY A 41 8.31 -35.86 -19.88
CA GLY A 41 7.91 -35.24 -21.14
C GLY A 41 8.31 -36.10 -22.34
N PRO A 42 7.82 -35.78 -23.56
CA PRO A 42 8.10 -36.56 -24.78
C PRO A 42 9.60 -36.71 -25.09
N ASP A 43 10.44 -35.80 -24.57
CA ASP A 43 11.89 -35.76 -24.82
C ASP A 43 12.71 -36.49 -23.73
N GLY A 44 12.06 -37.18 -22.79
CA GLY A 44 12.72 -37.91 -21.68
C GLY A 44 13.43 -37.04 -20.63
N ARG A 45 13.38 -35.71 -20.76
CA ARG A 45 13.99 -34.77 -19.82
C ARG A 45 13.02 -34.42 -18.67
N PRO A 46 13.50 -34.34 -17.41
CA PRO A 46 12.67 -33.87 -16.31
C PRO A 46 12.39 -32.37 -16.45
N THR A 47 11.15 -32.01 -16.75
CA THR A 47 10.66 -30.63 -16.63
C THR A 47 10.52 -30.28 -15.16
N PRO A 48 11.20 -29.24 -14.64
CA PRO A 48 10.99 -28.80 -13.28
C PRO A 48 9.58 -28.21 -13.16
N ALA A 49 8.73 -28.85 -12.35
CA ALA A 49 7.45 -28.28 -11.94
C ALA A 49 7.72 -27.06 -11.04
N VAL A 50 7.72 -25.87 -11.63
CA VAL A 50 7.90 -24.62 -10.88
C VAL A 50 6.60 -24.32 -10.12
N PRO A 51 6.60 -24.28 -8.78
CA PRO A 51 5.39 -23.96 -8.03
C PRO A 51 4.98 -22.51 -8.29
N ALA A 52 3.76 -22.34 -8.78
CA ALA A 52 3.16 -21.04 -9.03
C ALA A 52 2.64 -20.46 -7.71
N GLY A 53 3.42 -19.59 -7.08
CA GLY A 53 2.95 -18.79 -5.93
C GLY A 53 3.10 -19.51 -4.60
N LEU A 54 3.48 -18.78 -3.56
CA LEU A 54 3.67 -19.27 -2.18
C LEU A 54 2.93 -18.35 -1.21
N VAL A 55 1.77 -18.80 -0.71
CA VAL A 55 1.01 -18.21 0.38
C VAL A 55 1.69 -18.52 1.72
N PHE A 56 1.92 -17.50 2.54
CA PHE A 56 2.38 -17.68 3.92
C PHE A 56 1.25 -17.45 4.92
N LEU A 57 1.26 -18.16 6.06
CA LEU A 57 0.27 -18.09 7.15
C LEU A 57 0.98 -17.96 8.50
N ALA A 58 0.72 -16.90 9.28
CA ALA A 58 1.32 -16.77 10.62
C ALA A 58 0.43 -17.33 11.73
N GLY A 59 0.99 -18.23 12.54
CA GLY A 59 0.40 -18.67 13.80
C GLY A 59 0.38 -17.58 14.86
N ALA A 60 -0.41 -17.81 15.92
CA ALA A 60 -0.49 -16.91 17.08
C ALA A 60 0.85 -16.79 17.85
N ASP A 61 1.76 -17.76 17.68
CA ASP A 61 3.14 -17.76 18.19
C ASP A 61 4.13 -16.94 17.34
N GLY A 62 3.66 -16.36 16.22
CA GLY A 62 4.49 -15.60 15.29
C GLY A 62 5.35 -16.46 14.35
N ARG A 63 5.05 -17.75 14.16
CA ARG A 63 5.67 -18.58 13.11
C ARG A 63 4.92 -18.45 11.78
N LEU A 64 5.64 -18.26 10.67
CA LEU A 64 5.08 -18.36 9.31
C LEU A 64 5.15 -19.81 8.80
N THR A 65 4.10 -20.25 8.10
CA THR A 65 4.04 -21.52 7.36
C THR A 65 3.70 -21.24 5.89
N ALA A 66 4.39 -21.88 4.95
CA ALA A 66 4.21 -21.64 3.51
C ALA A 66 3.36 -22.73 2.83
N ARG A 67 2.54 -22.37 1.85
CA ARG A 67 1.76 -23.25 0.98
C ARG A 67 1.80 -22.76 -0.45
N ALA A 68 1.92 -23.66 -1.42
CA ALA A 68 1.83 -23.28 -2.83
C ALA A 68 0.41 -22.84 -3.19
N LEU A 69 0.27 -21.88 -4.10
CA LEU A 69 -0.98 -21.66 -4.83
C LEU A 69 -1.09 -22.69 -5.95
N PRO A 70 -2.32 -23.07 -6.37
CA PRO A 70 -2.50 -23.81 -7.61
C PRO A 70 -2.02 -22.96 -8.79
N ALA A 71 -1.32 -23.59 -9.73
CA ALA A 71 -1.04 -22.96 -11.01
C ALA A 71 -2.36 -22.76 -11.78
N ASP A 72 -2.45 -21.65 -12.50
CA ASP A 72 -3.50 -21.46 -13.50
C ASP A 72 -3.11 -22.39 -14.68
N ASP A 73 -3.72 -23.58 -14.80
CA ASP A 73 -3.33 -24.67 -15.72
C ASP A 73 -3.25 -24.28 -17.22
N LYS A 74 -3.66 -23.06 -17.56
CA LYS A 74 -3.58 -22.45 -18.89
C LYS A 74 -2.44 -21.44 -19.06
N ALA A 75 -1.55 -21.29 -18.07
CA ALA A 75 -0.45 -20.33 -18.10
C ALA A 75 0.91 -20.99 -18.38
N GLY A 76 1.45 -20.73 -19.58
CA GLY A 76 2.81 -21.15 -19.94
C GLY A 76 3.94 -20.49 -19.11
N PRO A 77 5.18 -20.99 -19.22
CA PRO A 77 6.27 -20.75 -18.26
C PRO A 77 6.99 -19.41 -18.46
N ALA A 78 6.31 -18.28 -18.19
CA ALA A 78 6.93 -16.95 -18.18
C ALA A 78 7.24 -16.48 -16.73
N PRO A 79 8.44 -15.93 -16.44
CA PRO A 79 8.80 -15.47 -15.10
C PRO A 79 8.02 -14.20 -14.73
N ALA A 80 7.09 -14.33 -13.78
CA ALA A 80 6.16 -13.26 -13.44
C ALA A 80 6.59 -12.48 -12.19
N ARG A 81 6.61 -11.13 -12.30
CA ARG A 81 6.75 -10.20 -11.16
C ARG A 81 5.36 -9.82 -10.65
N TRP A 82 5.12 -9.99 -9.35
CA TRP A 82 3.87 -9.66 -8.67
C TRP A 82 4.17 -8.78 -7.45
N GLN A 83 3.37 -7.75 -7.22
CA GLN A 83 3.33 -7.01 -5.94
C GLN A 83 2.14 -7.51 -5.10
N VAL A 84 2.31 -7.54 -3.78
CA VAL A 84 1.32 -8.09 -2.84
C VAL A 84 1.25 -7.23 -1.58
N THR A 85 0.05 -6.72 -1.29
CA THR A 85 -0.26 -6.03 -0.04
C THR A 85 -0.97 -6.98 0.91
N VAL A 86 -0.59 -6.96 2.19
CA VAL A 86 -0.96 -7.99 3.16
C VAL A 86 -1.68 -7.38 4.37
N ALA A 87 -2.66 -8.08 4.93
CA ALA A 87 -3.41 -7.63 6.12
C ALA A 87 -3.64 -8.79 7.10
N VAL A 88 -3.22 -8.63 8.36
CA VAL A 88 -3.31 -9.64 9.45
C VAL A 88 -4.67 -9.62 10.18
N PRO A 89 -5.13 -10.78 10.73
CA PRO A 89 -6.28 -10.87 11.62
C PRO A 89 -5.88 -10.89 13.11
N ARG A 90 -6.86 -10.75 14.00
CA ARG A 90 -6.68 -10.54 15.45
C ARG A 90 -6.02 -11.75 16.13
N GLN A 91 -5.15 -11.51 17.12
CA GLN A 91 -4.78 -12.57 18.07
C GLN A 91 -5.95 -12.83 19.01
N ALA A 92 -6.33 -14.11 19.18
CA ALA A 92 -7.30 -14.50 20.19
C ALA A 92 -6.61 -14.55 21.57
N GLY A 93 -7.20 -13.88 22.57
CA GLY A 93 -6.76 -13.97 23.98
C GLY A 93 -6.31 -12.67 24.67
N ALA A 94 -6.11 -11.57 23.93
CA ALA A 94 -5.81 -10.26 24.53
C ALA A 94 -6.93 -9.23 24.22
N GLY A 95 -7.36 -8.48 25.23
CA GLY A 95 -8.37 -7.43 25.08
C GLY A 95 -7.94 -6.35 24.07
N GLU A 96 -8.89 -5.92 23.21
CA GLU A 96 -8.88 -4.81 22.23
C GLU A 96 -7.58 -4.37 21.51
N ARG A 97 -6.50 -5.15 21.52
CA ARG A 97 -5.26 -4.78 20.82
C ARG A 97 -5.40 -5.05 19.33
N ARG A 98 -5.26 -4.01 18.51
CA ARG A 98 -5.12 -4.15 17.05
C ARG A 98 -3.89 -5.02 16.76
N PRO A 99 -4.00 -6.11 15.98
CA PRO A 99 -2.83 -6.90 15.62
C PRO A 99 -1.93 -6.09 14.68
N ALA A 100 -0.62 -6.30 14.78
CA ALA A 100 0.32 -5.67 13.86
C ALA A 100 0.12 -6.20 12.43
N ARG A 101 0.21 -5.30 11.46
CA ARG A 101 0.19 -5.67 10.04
C ARG A 101 1.59 -6.10 9.61
N PRO A 102 1.69 -7.01 8.64
CA PRO A 102 2.96 -7.33 8.03
C PRO A 102 3.18 -6.40 6.83
N VAL A 103 4.43 -6.06 6.53
CA VAL A 103 4.78 -5.50 5.20
C VAL A 103 5.65 -6.50 4.45
N SER A 104 5.29 -6.72 3.19
CA SER A 104 6.12 -7.45 2.24
C SER A 104 7.16 -6.49 1.65
N LEU A 105 8.43 -6.88 1.70
CA LEU A 105 9.56 -6.08 1.25
C LEU A 105 10.37 -6.88 0.22
N PRO A 106 9.99 -6.86 -1.07
CA PRO A 106 10.77 -7.51 -2.13
C PRO A 106 12.14 -6.83 -2.31
N PRO A 107 13.02 -7.36 -3.19
CA PRO A 107 14.10 -6.57 -3.80
C PRO A 107 13.56 -5.22 -4.30
N PRO A 108 14.33 -4.13 -4.21
CA PRO A 108 13.88 -2.82 -4.64
C PRO A 108 13.53 -2.82 -6.13
N ALA A 109 12.40 -2.20 -6.48
CA ALA A 109 11.94 -2.06 -7.85
C ALA A 109 12.37 -0.70 -8.39
N TRP A 110 12.96 -0.66 -9.60
CA TRP A 110 13.48 0.57 -10.19
C TRP A 110 12.43 1.69 -10.25
N LEU A 111 12.81 2.83 -9.66
CA LEU A 111 12.10 4.10 -9.74
C LEU A 111 12.73 4.94 -10.87
N PRO A 112 12.02 5.22 -11.97
CA PRO A 112 12.50 6.14 -13.02
C PRO A 112 12.75 7.55 -12.46
N GLY A 113 13.57 8.35 -13.16
CA GLY A 113 13.94 9.72 -12.76
C GLY A 113 14.95 9.81 -11.60
N GLN A 114 14.82 8.93 -10.60
CA GLN A 114 15.60 8.94 -9.36
C GLN A 114 17.10 8.66 -9.58
N GLN A 115 17.94 9.69 -9.39
CA GLN A 115 19.39 9.63 -9.64
C GLN A 115 20.08 8.51 -8.82
N GLY A 116 20.76 7.60 -9.51
CA GLY A 116 21.52 6.51 -8.90
C GLY A 116 20.68 5.31 -8.41
N HIS A 117 19.34 5.39 -8.44
CA HIS A 117 18.47 4.31 -7.95
C HIS A 117 18.63 3.01 -8.76
N ALA A 118 18.80 3.10 -10.09
CA ALA A 118 19.06 1.95 -10.95
C ALA A 118 20.30 1.12 -10.51
N ALA A 119 21.37 1.81 -10.08
CA ALA A 119 22.58 1.15 -9.60
C ALA A 119 22.38 0.53 -8.20
N PHE A 120 21.54 1.13 -7.36
CA PHE A 120 21.12 0.54 -6.09
C PHE A 120 20.30 -0.75 -6.31
N VAL A 121 19.32 -0.71 -7.22
CA VAL A 121 18.51 -1.87 -7.60
C VAL A 121 19.38 -3.03 -8.09
N ALA A 122 20.36 -2.76 -8.96
CA ALA A 122 21.31 -3.77 -9.40
C ALA A 122 22.10 -4.40 -8.23
N ARG A 123 22.56 -3.59 -7.26
CA ARG A 123 23.29 -4.09 -6.08
C ARG A 123 22.43 -4.87 -5.08
N GLN A 124 21.12 -4.69 -5.08
CA GLN A 124 20.18 -5.34 -4.17
C GLN A 124 19.28 -6.38 -4.86
N ALA A 125 19.57 -6.75 -6.11
CA ALA A 125 18.78 -7.69 -6.89
C ALA A 125 18.66 -9.07 -6.23
N ASP A 126 19.74 -9.54 -5.60
CA ASP A 126 19.83 -10.84 -4.91
C ASP A 126 19.36 -10.80 -3.44
N ARG A 127 18.82 -9.66 -2.97
CA ARG A 127 18.28 -9.58 -1.61
C ARG A 127 17.12 -10.57 -1.46
N PRO A 128 17.05 -11.38 -0.38
CA PRO A 128 15.85 -12.17 -0.12
C PRO A 128 14.65 -11.23 -0.02
N ALA A 129 13.51 -11.60 -0.60
CA ALA A 129 12.26 -10.92 -0.29
C ALA A 129 11.97 -11.12 1.20
N LEU A 130 11.70 -10.03 1.92
CA LEU A 130 11.50 -10.03 3.37
C LEU A 130 10.03 -9.82 3.72
N VAL A 131 9.67 -10.24 4.93
CA VAL A 131 8.41 -9.90 5.58
C VAL A 131 8.73 -9.35 6.96
N TRP A 132 8.18 -8.19 7.28
CA TRP A 132 8.31 -7.57 8.60
C TRP A 132 7.00 -7.60 9.34
N LEU A 133 6.99 -8.05 10.60
CA LEU A 133 5.81 -8.12 11.45
C LEU A 133 6.14 -7.78 12.90
N GLY A 134 5.32 -6.93 13.52
CA GLY A 134 5.30 -6.72 14.97
C GLY A 134 4.75 -7.93 15.70
N ALA A 135 5.57 -8.61 16.51
CA ALA A 135 5.14 -9.75 17.31
C ALA A 135 4.67 -9.33 18.71
N GLY A 136 3.84 -10.18 19.33
CA GLY A 136 3.29 -9.96 20.67
C GLY A 136 4.33 -10.02 21.80
N ASP A 137 5.54 -10.49 21.51
CA ASP A 137 6.71 -10.51 22.41
C ASP A 137 7.42 -9.16 22.53
N GLY A 138 6.84 -8.09 21.97
CA GLY A 138 7.43 -6.75 21.97
C GLY A 138 8.54 -6.56 20.93
N ARG A 139 8.78 -7.53 20.03
CA ARG A 139 9.84 -7.47 19.01
C ARG A 139 9.26 -7.38 17.61
N LEU A 140 9.95 -6.63 16.76
CA LEU A 140 9.73 -6.59 15.33
C LEU A 140 10.56 -7.70 14.67
N ARG A 141 9.91 -8.62 13.96
CA ARG A 141 10.57 -9.78 13.33
C ARG A 141 10.65 -9.63 11.81
N ALA A 142 11.79 -9.98 11.25
CA ALA A 142 12.01 -10.16 9.82
C ALA A 142 11.98 -11.64 9.48
N PHE A 143 11.27 -12.01 8.41
CA PHE A 143 11.22 -13.36 7.89
C PHE A 143 11.63 -13.39 6.42
N ASP A 144 12.30 -14.46 5.99
CA ASP A 144 12.50 -14.75 4.58
C ASP A 144 11.16 -15.16 3.93
N ALA A 145 10.79 -14.49 2.84
CA ALA A 145 9.52 -14.68 2.16
C ALA A 145 9.51 -15.84 1.13
N ALA A 146 10.49 -16.74 1.15
CA ALA A 146 10.39 -18.07 0.50
C ALA A 146 10.22 -19.20 1.52
N THR A 147 10.90 -19.11 2.66
CA THR A 147 11.07 -20.20 3.62
C THR A 147 10.28 -20.00 4.91
N GLY A 148 9.90 -18.76 5.24
CA GLY A 148 9.32 -18.40 6.54
C GLY A 148 10.35 -18.38 7.68
N ALA A 149 11.65 -18.57 7.39
CA ALA A 149 12.71 -18.53 8.40
C ALA A 149 12.85 -17.11 8.98
N VAL A 150 13.00 -17.01 10.31
CA VAL A 150 13.29 -15.73 10.97
C VAL A 150 14.72 -15.32 10.65
N LEU A 151 14.90 -14.16 10.00
CA LEU A 151 16.20 -13.61 9.66
C LEU A 151 16.71 -12.60 10.69
N ALA A 152 15.79 -11.86 11.34
CA ALA A 152 16.13 -10.89 12.40
C ALA A 152 14.98 -10.72 13.40
N ALA A 153 15.32 -10.31 14.62
CA ALA A 153 14.36 -9.86 15.63
C ALA A 153 14.91 -8.63 16.35
N VAL A 154 14.20 -7.51 16.25
CA VAL A 154 14.62 -6.17 16.66
C VAL A 154 13.70 -5.68 17.77
N ALA A 155 14.25 -5.25 18.91
CA ALA A 155 13.49 -4.52 19.91
C ALA A 155 13.35 -3.05 19.46
N PRO A 156 12.23 -2.36 19.73
CA PRO A 156 12.14 -0.91 19.54
C PRO A 156 13.25 -0.18 20.30
N PRO A 157 13.65 1.02 19.85
CA PRO A 157 14.46 1.92 20.66
C PRO A 157 13.81 2.17 22.03
N ARG A 158 14.63 2.54 23.02
CA ARG A 158 14.12 3.13 24.26
C ARG A 158 13.72 4.57 23.98
N PHE A 159 12.57 4.99 24.50
CA PHE A 159 12.04 6.33 24.31
C PHE A 159 11.95 7.05 25.64
N THR A 160 12.52 8.26 25.71
CA THR A 160 12.38 9.17 26.84
C THR A 160 11.29 10.18 26.54
N THR A 161 10.32 10.29 27.43
CA THR A 161 9.26 11.31 27.42
C THR A 161 9.53 12.33 28.53
N GLY A 162 8.73 13.40 28.60
CA GLY A 162 8.77 14.35 29.73
C GLY A 162 8.50 13.71 31.11
N ALA A 163 7.97 12.49 31.15
CA ALA A 163 7.74 11.71 32.37
C ALA A 163 8.82 10.63 32.65
N GLY A 164 9.90 10.58 31.86
CA GLY A 164 10.97 9.57 31.97
C GLY A 164 10.96 8.53 30.84
N GLU A 165 11.70 7.43 31.03
CA GLU A 165 11.73 6.30 30.06
C GLU A 165 10.35 5.63 30.00
N ALA A 166 9.78 5.58 28.80
CA ALA A 166 8.44 5.06 28.55
C ALA A 166 8.54 3.76 27.73
N PRO A 167 8.23 2.58 28.31
CA PRO A 167 8.32 1.32 27.59
C PRO A 167 7.17 1.16 26.57
N PRO A 168 7.36 0.40 25.49
CA PRO A 168 6.29 -0.03 24.59
C PRO A 168 5.13 -0.73 25.31
N SER A 169 3.89 -0.32 25.03
CA SER A 169 2.67 -0.84 25.68
C SER A 169 1.89 -1.87 24.84
N GLY A 170 2.35 -2.16 23.62
CA GLY A 170 1.75 -3.14 22.70
C GLY A 170 2.72 -3.67 21.64
N PRO A 171 2.25 -4.46 20.65
CA PRO A 171 3.09 -4.95 19.57
C PRO A 171 3.78 -3.79 18.83
N PRO A 172 5.10 -3.86 18.59
CA PRO A 172 5.82 -2.78 17.93
C PRO A 172 5.46 -2.73 16.45
N CYS A 173 5.52 -1.55 15.85
CA CYS A 173 5.29 -1.37 14.42
C CYS A 173 3.95 -1.98 13.94
N PRO A 174 2.79 -1.47 14.41
CA PRO A 174 1.48 -2.05 14.10
C PRO A 174 1.04 -1.83 12.64
N ALA A 175 1.63 -0.88 11.94
CA ALA A 175 1.42 -0.61 10.53
C ALA A 175 2.77 -0.24 9.86
N PRO A 176 3.68 -1.21 9.67
CA PRO A 176 4.98 -0.97 9.05
C PRO A 176 4.79 -0.45 7.63
N GLN A 177 5.61 0.51 7.23
CA GLN A 177 5.72 0.97 5.85
C GLN A 177 7.19 0.91 5.44
N ALA A 178 7.47 0.70 4.16
CA ALA A 178 8.83 0.59 3.65
C ALA A 178 9.00 1.45 2.40
N ALA A 179 10.19 2.03 2.24
CA ALA A 179 10.54 2.88 1.11
C ALA A 179 12.03 2.75 0.79
N ASP A 180 12.41 3.04 -0.44
CA ASP A 180 13.79 3.36 -0.76
C ASP A 180 14.00 4.87 -0.60
N VAL A 181 15.07 5.26 0.09
CA VAL A 181 15.41 6.66 0.41
C VAL A 181 16.88 6.91 0.12
N ARG A 182 17.27 8.16 -0.14
CA ARG A 182 18.66 8.56 -0.39
C ARG A 182 19.12 9.51 0.70
N LEU A 183 20.07 9.08 1.54
CA LEU A 183 20.58 9.92 2.63
C LEU A 183 21.60 10.94 2.10
N LEU A 184 22.01 11.91 2.93
CA LEU A 184 23.02 12.93 2.54
C LEU A 184 24.41 12.36 2.22
N ASP A 185 24.72 11.11 2.62
CA ASP A 185 25.91 10.37 2.12
C ASP A 185 25.81 10.02 0.62
N GLY A 186 24.69 10.35 -0.02
CA GLY A 186 24.37 10.06 -1.41
C GLY A 186 23.92 8.62 -1.63
N ALA A 187 23.95 7.76 -0.60
CA ALA A 187 23.64 6.35 -0.69
C ALA A 187 22.14 6.09 -0.59
N TRP A 188 21.67 5.24 -1.49
CA TRP A 188 20.34 4.66 -1.43
C TRP A 188 20.28 3.58 -0.34
N ARG A 189 19.23 3.64 0.48
CA ARG A 189 18.87 2.68 1.53
C ARG A 189 17.43 2.23 1.34
N THR A 190 17.11 1.00 1.68
CA THR A 190 15.71 0.61 1.94
C THR A 190 15.44 0.75 3.43
N VAL A 191 14.45 1.54 3.80
CA VAL A 191 14.10 1.81 5.20
C VAL A 191 12.74 1.23 5.57
N LEU A 192 12.60 0.89 6.84
CA LEU A 192 11.34 0.48 7.45
C LEU A 192 10.89 1.52 8.47
N LEU A 193 9.74 2.13 8.21
CA LEU A 193 9.11 3.15 9.04
C LEU A 193 8.17 2.45 10.01
N CYS A 194 8.41 2.66 11.29
CA CYS A 194 7.69 2.01 12.37
C CYS A 194 7.20 3.00 13.41
N SER A 195 6.09 2.63 14.04
CA SER A 195 5.52 3.34 15.18
C SER A 195 5.32 2.41 16.36
N VAL A 196 5.16 2.96 17.55
CA VAL A 196 4.95 2.20 18.79
C VAL A 196 4.07 2.98 19.74
N GLN A 197 3.16 2.29 20.43
CA GLN A 197 2.46 2.84 21.58
C GLN A 197 3.39 2.78 22.79
N LEU A 198 3.52 3.88 23.51
CA LEU A 198 4.25 3.95 24.77
C LEU A 198 3.28 3.84 25.95
N GLY A 199 3.78 3.40 27.11
CA GLY A 199 3.08 3.62 28.38
C GLY A 199 3.27 5.06 28.85
N GLY A 200 2.24 5.70 29.40
CA GLY A 200 2.32 7.08 29.90
C GLY A 200 0.98 7.81 29.84
N THR A 201 1.02 9.14 29.92
CA THR A 201 -0.16 9.99 29.71
C THR A 201 -0.60 9.97 28.23
N PRO A 202 -1.90 10.21 27.92
CA PRO A 202 -2.40 10.13 26.53
C PRO A 202 -1.64 11.01 25.53
N ALA A 203 -1.13 12.17 25.96
CA ALA A 203 -0.37 13.11 25.13
C ALA A 203 1.08 12.66 24.80
N ALA A 204 1.61 11.65 25.51
CA ALA A 204 2.97 11.12 25.32
C ALA A 204 3.00 9.63 24.92
N ALA A 205 1.83 9.03 24.65
CA ALA A 205 1.67 7.59 24.43
C ALA A 205 2.12 7.08 23.04
N PHE A 206 2.89 7.85 22.28
CA PHE A 206 3.30 7.50 20.91
C PHE A 206 4.76 7.83 20.61
N ALA A 207 5.39 6.96 19.83
CA ALA A 207 6.68 7.24 19.20
C ALA A 207 6.79 6.58 17.83
N LEU A 208 7.75 7.03 17.05
CA LEU A 208 8.16 6.44 15.79
C LEU A 208 9.67 6.22 15.72
N TYR A 209 10.06 5.29 14.87
CA TYR A 209 11.46 4.97 14.57
C TYR A 209 11.61 4.44 13.14
N VAL A 210 12.81 4.58 12.60
CA VAL A 210 13.16 4.17 11.25
C VAL A 210 14.37 3.25 11.31
N LEU A 211 14.26 2.08 10.66
CA LEU A 211 15.35 1.12 10.55
C LEU A 211 15.92 1.11 9.13
N ASP A 212 17.24 1.10 8.98
CA ASP A 212 17.90 0.71 7.73
C ASP A 212 17.80 -0.81 7.57
N VAL A 213 16.93 -1.24 6.65
CA VAL A 213 16.69 -2.66 6.32
C VAL A 213 17.21 -2.99 4.93
N THR A 214 18.17 -2.21 4.40
CA THR A 214 18.76 -2.38 3.07
C THR A 214 19.24 -3.81 2.84
N ARG A 215 19.90 -4.40 3.85
CA ARG A 215 20.40 -5.78 3.84
C ARG A 215 20.11 -6.45 5.19
N VAL A 216 19.22 -7.44 5.19
CA VAL A 216 18.95 -8.30 6.34
C VAL A 216 19.05 -9.74 5.89
N VAL A 217 19.94 -10.50 6.54
CA VAL A 217 20.22 -11.92 6.26
C VAL A 217 20.47 -12.62 7.59
N ALA A 218 20.31 -13.95 7.64
CA ALA A 218 20.54 -14.71 8.87
C ALA A 218 21.96 -14.47 9.40
N GLY A 219 22.09 -14.12 10.68
CA GLY A 219 23.36 -13.84 11.33
C GLY A 219 23.95 -12.45 11.07
N SER A 220 23.30 -11.56 10.31
CA SER A 220 23.72 -10.16 10.22
C SER A 220 23.49 -9.42 11.56
N PRO A 221 24.24 -8.35 11.86
CA PRO A 221 23.88 -7.46 12.97
C PRO A 221 22.44 -6.93 12.80
N PRO A 222 21.78 -6.51 13.91
CA PRO A 222 20.47 -5.87 13.84
C PRO A 222 20.47 -4.63 12.93
N PRO A 223 19.36 -4.36 12.19
CA PRO A 223 19.14 -3.10 11.48
C PRO A 223 19.50 -1.87 12.31
N ALA A 224 20.21 -0.92 11.69
CA ALA A 224 20.56 0.34 12.33
C ALA A 224 19.32 1.24 12.46
N VAL A 225 19.20 1.94 13.59
CA VAL A 225 18.16 2.96 13.79
C VAL A 225 18.65 4.28 13.17
N LEU A 226 17.97 4.77 12.14
CA LEU A 226 18.29 6.06 11.50
C LEU A 226 17.62 7.23 12.22
N LEU A 227 16.40 7.02 12.69
CA LEU A 227 15.58 8.02 13.36
C LEU A 227 14.82 7.37 14.52
N ALA A 228 14.70 8.08 15.63
CA ALA A 228 13.78 7.79 16.72
C ALA A 228 13.22 9.12 17.27
N ARG A 229 11.90 9.20 17.44
CA ARG A 229 11.18 10.38 17.95
C ARG A 229 9.98 9.95 18.79
N ALA A 230 9.85 10.51 19.98
CA ALA A 230 8.66 10.38 20.82
C ALA A 230 7.78 11.63 20.68
N ALA A 231 6.47 11.47 20.94
CA ALA A 231 5.57 12.60 21.06
C ALA A 231 5.98 13.51 22.23
N SER A 232 5.83 14.81 22.04
CA SER A 232 6.11 15.84 23.04
C SER A 232 5.13 17.02 22.89
N PRO A 233 5.04 17.96 23.86
CA PRO A 233 4.17 19.14 23.72
C PRO A 233 4.46 20.02 22.49
N ALA A 234 5.71 20.02 22.02
CA ALA A 234 6.15 20.74 20.82
C ALA A 234 5.98 19.91 19.52
N LEU A 235 5.91 18.59 19.63
CA LEU A 235 5.74 17.65 18.52
C LEU A 235 4.71 16.58 18.90
N ALA A 236 3.44 16.96 18.80
CA ALA A 236 2.30 16.16 19.26
C ALA A 236 1.96 15.00 18.28
N LEU A 237 2.93 14.10 18.03
CA LEU A 237 2.78 12.97 17.11
C LEU A 237 1.61 12.06 17.54
N THR A 238 0.77 11.67 16.57
CA THR A 238 -0.38 10.79 16.81
C THR A 238 -0.22 9.40 16.20
N ALA A 239 -0.95 8.43 16.77
CA ALA A 239 -0.98 7.05 16.31
C ALA A 239 -1.92 6.78 15.12
N THR A 240 -2.44 7.84 14.50
CA THR A 240 -3.40 7.79 13.40
C THR A 240 -2.68 7.72 12.05
N GLY A 241 -3.29 7.01 11.11
CA GLY A 241 -2.76 6.84 9.75
C GLY A 241 -1.51 5.94 9.67
N PRO A 242 -1.01 5.73 8.45
CA PRO A 242 0.30 5.15 8.21
C PRO A 242 1.38 6.24 8.18
N LEU A 243 2.63 5.88 8.50
CA LEU A 243 3.79 6.72 8.24
C LEU A 243 4.09 6.76 6.72
N ARG A 244 4.77 7.80 6.24
CA ARG A 244 5.28 7.88 4.86
C ARG A 244 6.72 8.33 4.84
N ALA A 245 7.52 7.79 3.92
CA ALA A 245 8.76 8.44 3.50
C ALA A 245 8.43 9.40 2.37
N LEU A 246 9.11 10.54 2.30
CA LEU A 246 8.99 11.49 1.19
C LEU A 246 10.27 12.31 1.05
N ALA A 247 10.56 12.80 -0.15
CA ALA A 247 11.67 13.73 -0.39
C ALA A 247 11.19 15.18 -0.53
N LEU A 248 11.85 16.12 0.15
CA LEU A 248 11.73 17.56 -0.08
C LEU A 248 13.01 18.11 -0.73
N GLY A 249 12.97 19.37 -1.17
CA GLY A 249 14.12 20.07 -1.72
C GLY A 249 14.20 20.03 -3.25
N LYS A 250 15.44 20.01 -3.78
CA LYS A 250 15.72 20.07 -5.22
C LYS A 250 16.06 18.68 -5.77
N PRO A 251 15.78 18.35 -7.06
CA PRO A 251 16.01 17.00 -7.60
C PRO A 251 17.46 16.49 -7.47
N GLN A 252 18.44 17.41 -7.46
CA GLN A 252 19.86 17.08 -7.33
C GLN A 252 20.30 16.83 -5.88
N GLN A 253 19.52 17.32 -4.90
CA GLN A 253 19.78 17.23 -3.47
C GLN A 253 18.45 17.03 -2.70
N PRO A 254 17.75 15.90 -2.92
CA PRO A 254 16.55 15.58 -2.16
C PRO A 254 16.92 15.23 -0.72
N ARG A 255 16.20 15.78 0.26
CA ARG A 255 16.27 15.33 1.66
C ARG A 255 15.04 14.51 1.99
N TRP A 256 15.28 13.33 2.56
CA TRP A 256 14.23 12.41 2.92
C TRP A 256 13.73 12.63 4.35
N HIS A 257 12.42 12.61 4.50
CA HIS A 257 11.70 12.82 5.74
C HIS A 257 10.74 11.64 6.01
N VAL A 258 10.44 11.41 7.28
CA VAL A 258 9.24 10.66 7.69
C VAL A 258 8.11 11.65 7.91
N MET A 259 7.01 11.48 7.18
CA MET A 259 5.74 12.13 7.50
C MET A 259 4.94 11.30 8.50
N ALA A 260 4.46 11.98 9.53
CA ALA A 260 3.53 11.49 10.55
C ALA A 260 2.38 12.49 10.74
N THR A 261 1.29 12.03 11.35
CA THR A 261 0.17 12.89 11.77
C THR A 261 0.47 13.54 13.12
N THR A 262 -0.07 14.73 13.35
CA THR A 262 -0.02 15.42 14.65
C THR A 262 -1.42 15.74 15.15
N GLY A 263 -1.59 15.70 16.46
CA GLY A 263 -2.71 16.30 17.17
C GLY A 263 -2.49 17.80 17.42
N PRO A 264 -3.42 18.46 18.13
CA PRO A 264 -3.24 19.84 18.57
C PRO A 264 -1.96 20.04 19.39
N SER A 265 -1.25 21.14 19.15
CA SER A 265 -0.01 21.47 19.85
C SER A 265 -0.26 22.23 21.15
N ALA A 266 0.73 22.27 22.05
CA ALA A 266 0.67 23.13 23.24
C ALA A 266 0.72 24.64 22.92
N SER A 267 1.16 25.03 21.71
CA SER A 267 1.09 26.41 21.20
C SER A 267 -0.31 26.81 20.69
N GLY A 268 -1.29 25.90 20.70
CA GLY A 268 -2.65 26.17 20.21
C GLY A 268 -2.77 26.14 18.69
N ASP A 269 -1.90 25.38 18.03
CA ASP A 269 -2.07 25.02 16.62
C ASP A 269 -2.97 23.79 16.51
N GLY A 270 -3.71 23.70 15.40
CA GLY A 270 -4.60 22.57 15.12
C GLY A 270 -3.84 21.26 14.85
N PRO A 271 -4.57 20.14 14.69
CA PRO A 271 -3.99 18.89 14.20
C PRO A 271 -3.40 19.10 12.80
N GLY A 272 -2.49 18.22 12.37
CA GLY A 272 -1.80 18.40 11.08
C GLY A 272 -0.82 17.28 10.75
N LEU A 273 0.27 17.67 10.10
CA LEU A 273 1.35 16.77 9.68
C LEU A 273 2.69 17.23 10.27
N ALA A 274 3.56 16.28 10.60
CA ALA A 274 4.96 16.52 10.90
C ALA A 274 5.84 15.81 9.88
N MET A 275 6.92 16.46 9.44
CA MET A 275 7.95 15.92 8.57
C MET A 275 9.28 15.93 9.32
N LEU A 276 9.79 14.73 9.59
CA LEU A 276 10.93 14.49 10.47
C LEU A 276 12.10 14.04 9.59
N PRO A 277 13.18 14.84 9.46
CA PRO A 277 14.29 14.50 8.57
C PRO A 277 14.98 13.21 9.00
N LEU A 278 15.38 12.39 8.02
CA LEU A 278 16.21 11.21 8.25
C LEU A 278 17.68 11.55 8.50
N ASP A 279 18.08 12.79 8.22
CA ASP A 279 19.43 13.30 8.47
C ASP A 279 19.55 13.91 9.87
N VAL A 280 20.72 13.73 10.50
CA VAL A 280 21.00 14.27 11.83
C VAL A 280 21.15 15.80 11.78
N GLY A 281 20.46 16.50 12.69
CA GLY A 281 20.64 17.94 12.93
C GLY A 281 19.76 18.87 12.09
N ALA A 282 18.99 18.36 11.13
CA ALA A 282 17.95 19.14 10.48
C ALA A 282 16.71 19.29 11.41
N PRO A 283 16.00 20.44 11.35
CA PRO A 283 14.82 20.67 12.18
C PRO A 283 13.60 19.86 11.70
N ASP A 284 12.74 19.48 12.64
CA ASP A 284 11.43 18.92 12.34
C ASP A 284 10.52 20.02 11.75
N LEU A 285 9.77 19.73 10.68
CA LEU A 285 8.81 20.65 10.06
C LEU A 285 7.38 20.26 10.44
N THR A 286 6.61 21.17 11.03
CA THR A 286 5.19 20.98 11.34
C THR A 286 4.31 21.79 10.38
N LEU A 287 3.20 21.17 9.96
CA LEU A 287 2.24 21.71 9.01
C LEU A 287 0.82 21.54 9.59
N PRO A 288 0.38 22.44 10.49
CA PRO A 288 -0.95 22.37 11.08
C PRO A 288 -2.05 22.65 10.04
N LEU A 289 -3.28 22.22 10.34
CA LEU A 289 -4.47 22.73 9.69
C LEU A 289 -4.72 24.20 10.07
N PRO A 290 -5.38 24.99 9.20
CA PRO A 290 -5.92 26.29 9.60
C PRO A 290 -6.91 26.15 10.76
N ARG A 291 -7.05 27.23 11.54
CA ARG A 291 -8.07 27.32 12.61
C ARG A 291 -9.50 27.45 12.08
N GLU A 292 -9.65 27.70 10.79
CA GLU A 292 -10.93 27.75 10.09
C GLU A 292 -11.27 26.36 9.54
N ALA A 293 -12.49 25.89 9.80
CA ALA A 293 -13.01 24.67 9.20
C ALA A 293 -13.13 24.83 7.67
N CYS A 294 -13.16 23.71 6.95
CA CYS A 294 -13.62 23.70 5.56
C CYS A 294 -14.98 24.42 5.41
N PRO A 295 -15.25 25.11 4.28
CA PRO A 295 -16.56 25.68 4.01
C PRO A 295 -17.69 24.64 4.09
N GLY A 296 -18.67 24.87 4.97
CA GLY A 296 -19.76 23.93 5.27
C GLY A 296 -19.37 22.70 6.09
N GLY A 297 -18.15 22.65 6.63
CA GLY A 297 -17.62 21.61 7.50
C GLY A 297 -17.64 21.97 9.00
N GLN A 298 -17.25 21.01 9.83
CA GLN A 298 -16.98 21.20 11.27
C GLN A 298 -15.48 21.36 11.53
N GLN A 299 -15.08 21.86 12.69
CA GLN A 299 -13.66 21.99 13.01
C GLN A 299 -13.01 20.62 13.21
N ALA A 300 -11.91 20.36 12.51
CA ALA A 300 -11.11 19.16 12.67
C ALA A 300 -10.41 19.13 14.05
N THR A 301 -10.43 17.97 14.71
CA THR A 301 -9.71 17.72 15.98
C THR A 301 -8.55 16.74 15.82
N ALA A 302 -8.53 15.92 14.76
CA ALA A 302 -7.44 15.00 14.45
C ALA A 302 -7.31 14.72 12.94
N ILE A 303 -6.06 14.58 12.47
CA ILE A 303 -5.79 13.93 11.17
C ILE A 303 -5.82 12.41 11.36
N LEU A 304 -6.65 11.71 10.59
CA LEU A 304 -6.87 10.26 10.71
C LEU A 304 -5.99 9.42 9.79
N ALA A 305 -5.65 9.93 8.59
CA ALA A 305 -4.70 9.31 7.68
C ALA A 305 -4.22 10.31 6.62
N ALA A 306 -2.99 10.13 6.14
CA ALA A 306 -2.40 10.96 5.09
C ALA A 306 -1.61 10.13 4.07
N ASP A 307 -1.43 10.68 2.87
CA ASP A 307 -0.58 10.14 1.80
C ASP A 307 0.04 11.28 0.97
N VAL A 308 1.04 10.96 0.13
CA VAL A 308 1.88 11.94 -0.58
C VAL A 308 1.77 11.77 -2.10
N LEU A 309 1.68 12.89 -2.81
CA LEU A 309 1.89 12.97 -4.25
C LEU A 309 3.35 13.33 -4.51
N GLU A 310 4.05 12.43 -5.20
CA GLU A 310 5.41 12.63 -5.70
C GLU A 310 5.40 12.98 -7.19
N ASP A 311 6.40 13.74 -7.65
CA ASP A 311 6.67 13.93 -9.08
C ASP A 311 7.55 12.82 -9.67
N THR A 312 7.94 12.96 -10.94
CA THR A 312 8.76 11.97 -11.65
C THR A 312 10.19 11.87 -11.15
N ASP A 313 10.68 12.86 -10.40
CA ASP A 313 11.99 12.84 -9.76
C ASP A 313 11.91 12.25 -8.34
N GLY A 314 10.69 11.93 -7.87
CA GLY A 314 10.41 11.42 -6.53
C GLY A 314 10.29 12.50 -5.46
N LEU A 315 10.17 13.78 -5.85
CA LEU A 315 9.98 14.86 -4.89
C LEU A 315 8.51 14.99 -4.52
N ALA A 316 8.24 15.17 -3.24
CA ALA A 316 6.91 15.39 -2.72
C ALA A 316 6.38 16.77 -3.15
N ARG A 317 5.20 16.79 -3.78
CA ARG A 317 4.54 17.99 -4.31
C ARG A 317 3.35 18.43 -3.48
N ALA A 318 2.60 17.45 -2.98
CA ALA A 318 1.47 17.68 -2.10
C ALA A 318 1.33 16.53 -1.10
N ALA A 319 0.90 16.84 0.12
CA ALA A 319 0.34 15.85 1.03
C ALA A 319 -1.18 15.98 1.03
N TYR A 320 -1.89 14.86 1.08
CA TYR A 320 -3.34 14.83 1.23
C TYR A 320 -3.70 14.07 2.50
N ALA A 321 -4.67 14.58 3.28
CA ALA A 321 -5.09 13.92 4.50
C ALA A 321 -6.61 13.98 4.72
N VAL A 322 -7.10 12.98 5.46
CA VAL A 322 -8.49 12.90 5.93
C VAL A 322 -8.51 13.20 7.42
N ASP A 323 -9.41 14.07 7.85
CA ASP A 323 -9.64 14.37 9.27
C ASP A 323 -10.76 13.53 9.90
N ASP A 324 -11.02 13.78 11.18
CA ASP A 324 -12.10 13.19 11.97
C ASP A 324 -13.51 13.64 11.55
N GLN A 325 -13.62 14.62 10.67
CA GLN A 325 -14.85 15.19 10.14
C GLN A 325 -15.11 14.76 8.67
N ALA A 326 -14.35 13.78 8.17
CA ALA A 326 -14.38 13.24 6.80
C ALA A 326 -14.08 14.27 5.69
N GLN A 327 -13.39 15.35 6.03
CA GLN A 327 -12.93 16.38 5.10
C GLN A 327 -11.60 15.95 4.47
N LEU A 328 -11.37 16.40 3.24
CA LEU A 328 -10.12 16.17 2.51
C LEU A 328 -9.30 17.45 2.47
N TRP A 329 -8.10 17.38 3.03
CA TRP A 329 -7.13 18.48 3.12
C TRP A 329 -5.93 18.23 2.20
N ARG A 330 -5.31 19.31 1.72
CA ARG A 330 -4.14 19.32 0.84
C ARG A 330 -3.13 20.35 1.32
N TRP A 331 -1.87 19.95 1.49
CA TRP A 331 -0.75 20.86 1.71
C TRP A 331 0.07 20.93 0.41
N ASP A 332 0.34 22.15 -0.10
CA ASP A 332 1.41 22.35 -1.08
C ASP A 332 2.75 22.14 -0.36
N LEU A 333 3.53 21.14 -0.78
CA LEU A 333 4.83 20.86 -0.17
C LEU A 333 5.93 21.70 -0.82
N PRO A 334 6.83 22.32 -0.04
CA PRO A 334 7.74 23.30 -0.59
C PRO A 334 8.95 22.64 -1.26
N VAL A 335 9.38 23.22 -2.39
CA VAL A 335 10.62 22.84 -3.11
C VAL A 335 11.89 23.30 -2.34
N ALA A 336 11.72 24.03 -1.23
CA ALA A 336 12.79 24.45 -0.34
C ALA A 336 12.35 24.30 1.12
N GLU A 337 13.22 23.74 1.97
CA GLU A 337 12.96 23.56 3.40
C GLU A 337 13.16 24.87 4.18
N THR A 338 12.22 25.80 4.00
CA THR A 338 12.18 27.03 4.79
C THR A 338 11.02 26.94 5.78
N PRO A 339 11.30 26.75 7.10
CA PRO A 339 10.25 26.74 8.11
C PRO A 339 9.36 27.99 8.04
N GLY A 340 8.05 27.81 8.17
CA GLY A 340 7.08 28.91 8.19
C GLY A 340 6.74 29.55 6.84
N THR A 341 7.28 29.10 5.70
CA THR A 341 6.93 29.65 4.38
C THR A 341 5.97 28.77 3.55
N GLY A 342 5.48 27.67 4.11
CA GLY A 342 4.47 26.83 3.47
C GLY A 342 3.14 27.57 3.36
N LYS A 343 2.42 27.36 2.25
CA LYS A 343 1.01 27.78 2.18
C LYS A 343 0.20 27.01 3.23
N PRO A 344 -0.84 27.61 3.83
CA PRO A 344 -1.75 26.89 4.72
C PRO A 344 -2.43 25.73 3.99
N ALA A 345 -2.89 24.73 4.75
CA ALA A 345 -3.64 23.60 4.19
C ALA A 345 -4.89 24.09 3.45
N ALA A 346 -5.06 23.66 2.21
CA ALA A 346 -6.25 23.89 1.43
C ALA A 346 -7.28 22.78 1.71
N CYS A 347 -8.49 23.16 2.10
CA CYS A 347 -9.62 22.25 2.03
C CYS A 347 -9.94 21.95 0.56
N LEU A 348 -10.03 20.67 0.18
CA LEU A 348 -10.48 20.26 -1.16
C LEU A 348 -11.95 19.85 -1.20
N HIS A 349 -12.45 19.28 -0.11
CA HIS A 349 -13.83 18.80 -0.04
C HIS A 349 -14.26 18.59 1.41
N ALA A 350 -15.39 19.19 1.79
CA ALA A 350 -16.11 18.87 3.01
C ALA A 350 -17.57 18.53 2.68
N ARG A 351 -17.97 17.33 3.11
CA ARG A 351 -19.37 16.90 3.23
C ARG A 351 -19.41 16.02 4.47
N PRO A 352 -20.28 16.32 5.45
CA PRO A 352 -20.55 15.40 6.54
C PRO A 352 -20.80 13.99 5.98
N ALA A 353 -20.18 12.98 6.57
CA ALA A 353 -20.66 11.63 6.38
C ALA A 353 -22.08 11.52 6.97
N PRO A 354 -22.95 10.66 6.43
CA PRO A 354 -24.17 10.27 7.16
C PRO A 354 -23.78 9.84 8.58
N ALA A 355 -24.52 10.28 9.59
CA ALA A 355 -24.24 9.89 10.97
C ALA A 355 -24.42 8.38 11.12
N ASP A 356 -23.30 7.67 11.30
CA ASP A 356 -23.28 6.24 11.58
C ASP A 356 -23.04 6.04 13.09
N PRO A 357 -24.08 5.75 13.90
CA PRO A 357 -23.93 5.55 15.34
C PRO A 357 -23.14 4.29 15.70
N LEU A 358 -22.79 3.43 14.73
CA LEU A 358 -21.97 2.23 14.89
C LEU A 358 -20.53 2.42 14.36
N ALA A 359 -20.20 3.58 13.78
CA ALA A 359 -18.84 3.90 13.38
C ALA A 359 -18.00 4.28 14.62
N PRO A 360 -16.96 3.52 14.98
CA PRO A 360 -16.01 3.98 15.98
C PRO A 360 -15.32 5.23 15.44
N GLN A 361 -15.40 6.33 16.20
CA GLN A 361 -14.73 7.58 15.86
C GLN A 361 -13.22 7.35 15.66
N GLY A 362 -12.61 8.08 14.73
CA GLY A 362 -11.15 8.15 14.60
C GLY A 362 -10.48 7.11 13.70
N THR A 363 -11.14 6.57 12.68
CA THR A 363 -10.47 5.72 11.67
C THR A 363 -10.86 6.03 10.23
N ALA A 364 -9.90 6.49 9.44
CA ALA A 364 -10.00 6.65 7.99
C ALA A 364 -9.06 5.69 7.25
N ALA A 365 -9.36 5.40 5.99
CA ALA A 365 -8.38 4.81 5.07
C ALA A 365 -7.44 5.90 4.54
N ALA A 366 -6.16 5.56 4.36
CA ALA A 366 -5.19 6.48 3.75
C ALA A 366 -5.65 6.85 2.32
N PRO A 367 -5.55 8.15 1.93
CA PRO A 367 -5.88 8.58 0.57
C PRO A 367 -5.06 7.83 -0.49
N LEU A 368 -5.70 7.45 -1.59
CA LEU A 368 -5.04 6.96 -2.78
C LEU A 368 -5.06 8.04 -3.85
N ILE A 369 -3.87 8.46 -4.28
CA ILE A 369 -3.71 9.51 -5.27
C ILE A 369 -3.47 8.89 -6.64
N PHE A 370 -4.37 9.13 -7.59
CA PHE A 370 -4.30 8.66 -8.97
C PHE A 370 -3.98 9.84 -9.90
N PRO A 371 -2.88 9.80 -10.69
CA PRO A 371 -2.62 10.84 -11.67
C PRO A 371 -3.63 10.75 -12.82
N THR A 372 -4.23 11.88 -13.20
CA THR A 372 -5.12 11.99 -14.36
C THR A 372 -4.69 13.16 -15.25
N ALA A 373 -5.22 13.24 -16.47
CA ALA A 373 -4.88 14.30 -17.42
C ALA A 373 -5.26 15.72 -16.93
N SER A 374 -6.25 15.84 -16.05
CA SER A 374 -6.69 17.11 -15.45
C SER A 374 -6.08 17.40 -14.07
N GLY A 375 -5.18 16.55 -13.58
CA GLY A 375 -4.56 16.66 -12.26
C GLY A 375 -4.74 15.40 -11.39
N PRO A 376 -4.36 15.45 -10.11
CA PRO A 376 -4.53 14.35 -9.18
C PRO A 376 -6.02 14.08 -8.88
N LEU A 377 -6.41 12.81 -8.86
CA LEU A 377 -7.69 12.34 -8.32
C LEU A 377 -7.42 11.61 -7.00
N VAL A 378 -8.05 12.07 -5.92
CA VAL A 378 -7.78 11.59 -4.57
C VAL A 378 -8.96 10.76 -4.08
N VAL A 379 -8.78 9.45 -3.98
CA VAL A 379 -9.77 8.51 -3.46
C VAL A 379 -9.54 8.30 -1.96
N TYR A 380 -10.52 8.59 -1.12
CA TYR A 380 -10.42 8.47 0.33
C TYR A 380 -11.70 7.86 0.94
N GLY A 381 -11.61 7.34 2.17
CA GLY A 381 -12.73 6.65 2.80
C GLY A 381 -12.78 6.85 4.31
N HIS A 382 -13.99 7.11 4.81
CA HIS A 382 -14.28 7.37 6.22
C HIS A 382 -15.65 6.79 6.58
N GLY A 383 -15.72 6.03 7.69
CA GLY A 383 -16.95 5.34 8.10
C GLY A 383 -17.53 4.50 6.95
N SER A 384 -18.81 4.68 6.67
CA SER A 384 -19.55 4.01 5.60
C SER A 384 -19.44 4.64 4.21
N THR A 385 -18.55 5.63 4.00
CA THR A 385 -18.46 6.38 2.74
C THR A 385 -17.07 6.32 2.11
N VAL A 386 -17.02 6.10 0.79
CA VAL A 386 -15.83 6.30 -0.06
C VAL A 386 -16.10 7.47 -1.00
N ARG A 387 -15.09 8.31 -1.26
CA ARG A 387 -15.19 9.44 -2.17
C ARG A 387 -13.93 9.54 -3.03
N ALA A 388 -14.07 10.00 -4.26
CA ALA A 388 -12.99 10.48 -5.09
C ALA A 388 -13.21 11.96 -5.39
N VAL A 389 -12.16 12.77 -5.23
CA VAL A 389 -12.20 14.23 -5.45
C VAL A 389 -11.08 14.61 -6.40
N ALA A 390 -11.42 15.34 -7.47
CA ALA A 390 -10.43 15.89 -8.39
C ALA A 390 -9.76 17.12 -7.75
N ASP A 391 -8.43 17.09 -7.63
CA ASP A 391 -7.64 18.22 -7.16
C ASP A 391 -7.39 19.20 -8.31
N THR A 392 -8.10 20.32 -8.28
CA THR A 392 -7.96 21.42 -9.26
C THR A 392 -6.86 22.41 -8.90
N GLY A 393 -6.03 22.11 -7.89
CA GLY A 393 -4.99 23.01 -7.36
C GLY A 393 -5.53 24.25 -6.63
N THR A 394 -6.85 24.33 -6.46
CA THR A 394 -7.56 25.45 -5.83
C THR A 394 -8.38 24.96 -4.64
N PRO A 395 -8.36 25.66 -3.48
CA PRO A 395 -9.22 25.33 -2.36
C PRO A 395 -10.70 25.31 -2.76
N ALA A 396 -11.49 24.46 -2.10
CA ALA A 396 -12.94 24.54 -2.15
C ALA A 396 -13.39 25.82 -1.45
N GLN A 397 -14.04 26.71 -2.19
CA GLN A 397 -14.77 27.86 -1.64
C GLN A 397 -16.17 27.46 -1.16
N GLU A 398 -16.73 26.41 -1.75
CA GLU A 398 -18.05 25.85 -1.44
C GLU A 398 -18.01 24.31 -1.49
N ALA A 399 -19.02 23.66 -0.89
CA ALA A 399 -19.16 22.20 -0.88
C ALA A 399 -19.50 21.64 -2.28
N ARG A 400 -18.47 21.33 -3.07
CA ARG A 400 -18.62 20.76 -4.43
C ARG A 400 -19.42 19.44 -4.42
N PRO A 401 -20.49 19.31 -5.22
CA PRO A 401 -21.23 18.05 -5.32
C PRO A 401 -20.43 17.00 -6.09
N LEU A 402 -20.40 15.77 -5.58
CA LEU A 402 -19.80 14.61 -6.25
C LEU A 402 -20.89 13.76 -6.92
N ALA A 403 -20.57 13.11 -8.04
CA ALA A 403 -21.50 12.17 -8.67
C ALA A 403 -21.76 10.97 -7.75
N THR A 404 -23.02 10.60 -7.54
CA THR A 404 -23.36 9.47 -6.66
C THR A 404 -23.20 8.14 -7.39
N VAL A 405 -22.53 7.19 -6.75
CA VAL A 405 -22.45 5.79 -7.18
C VAL A 405 -23.38 4.96 -6.29
N LEU A 406 -24.24 4.18 -6.93
CA LEU A 406 -25.12 3.20 -6.33
C LEU A 406 -24.52 1.80 -6.48
N ALA A 407 -24.84 0.93 -5.52
CA ALA A 407 -24.49 -0.48 -5.57
C ALA A 407 -25.76 -1.30 -5.84
N GLU A 408 -25.91 -1.78 -7.07
CA GLU A 408 -27.02 -2.61 -7.52
C GLU A 408 -26.77 -4.08 -7.13
N THR A 409 -27.54 -4.60 -6.17
CA THR A 409 -27.40 -6.00 -5.71
C THR A 409 -27.57 -6.98 -6.88
N THR A 410 -26.58 -7.85 -7.08
CA THR A 410 -26.53 -8.84 -8.15
C THR A 410 -26.01 -10.16 -7.58
N GLY A 411 -26.92 -11.07 -7.25
CA GLY A 411 -26.58 -12.34 -6.57
C GLY A 411 -25.91 -12.09 -5.22
N ALA A 412 -24.73 -12.70 -5.00
CA ALA A 412 -23.96 -12.57 -3.75
C ALA A 412 -23.05 -11.32 -3.67
N GLY A 413 -23.26 -10.31 -4.53
CA GLY A 413 -22.48 -9.08 -4.58
C GLY A 413 -23.26 -7.91 -5.15
N SER A 414 -22.56 -6.90 -5.65
CA SER A 414 -23.15 -5.68 -6.22
C SER A 414 -22.44 -5.24 -7.48
N VAL A 415 -23.16 -4.64 -8.43
CA VAL A 415 -22.58 -3.84 -9.52
C VAL A 415 -22.58 -2.38 -9.09
N LEU A 416 -21.44 -1.71 -9.16
CA LEU A 416 -21.34 -0.28 -8.86
C LEU A 416 -21.62 0.52 -10.16
N ARG A 417 -22.61 1.41 -10.11
CA ARG A 417 -23.00 2.30 -11.21
C ARG A 417 -23.21 3.72 -10.75
N ARG A 418 -22.90 4.69 -11.59
CA ARG A 418 -23.20 6.09 -11.35
C ARG A 418 -24.71 6.32 -11.49
N ALA A 419 -25.35 6.78 -10.42
CA ALA A 419 -26.63 7.47 -10.56
C ALA A 419 -26.40 8.73 -11.39
N GLY A 420 -27.32 9.02 -12.31
CA GLY A 420 -27.24 10.20 -13.17
C GLY A 420 -26.99 11.49 -12.37
N GLY A 421 -26.19 12.39 -12.93
CA GLY A 421 -25.78 13.63 -12.28
C GLY A 421 -25.38 14.68 -13.30
N THR A 422 -25.12 15.90 -12.85
CA THR A 422 -24.67 16.96 -13.74
C THR A 422 -23.23 16.71 -14.21
N PRO A 423 -22.85 17.14 -15.43
CA PRO A 423 -21.47 17.04 -15.90
C PRO A 423 -20.45 17.67 -14.92
N ALA A 424 -20.84 18.75 -14.24
CA ALA A 424 -20.03 19.39 -13.21
C ALA A 424 -19.76 18.49 -11.98
N SER A 425 -20.75 17.70 -11.53
CA SER A 425 -20.52 16.74 -10.44
C SER A 425 -19.62 15.58 -10.88
N ALA A 426 -19.73 15.14 -12.13
CA ALA A 426 -18.90 14.08 -12.71
C ALA A 426 -17.44 14.51 -12.89
N ALA A 427 -17.20 15.78 -13.23
CA ALA A 427 -15.86 16.37 -13.30
C ALA A 427 -15.22 16.60 -11.91
N SER A 428 -16.04 16.83 -10.87
CA SER A 428 -15.56 17.01 -9.50
C SER A 428 -15.15 15.70 -8.82
N GLY A 429 -15.72 14.57 -9.26
CA GLY A 429 -15.41 13.23 -8.77
C GLY A 429 -16.66 12.41 -8.48
N TRP A 430 -16.60 11.53 -7.48
CA TRP A 430 -17.72 10.64 -7.13
C TRP A 430 -17.76 10.26 -5.65
N GLN A 431 -18.92 9.79 -5.18
CA GLN A 431 -19.11 9.26 -3.83
C GLN A 431 -19.89 7.94 -3.87
N LEU A 432 -19.52 7.01 -2.99
CA LEU A 432 -20.19 5.74 -2.75
C LEU A 432 -20.51 5.64 -1.26
N VAL A 433 -21.78 5.51 -0.92
CA VAL A 433 -22.20 5.03 0.41
C VAL A 433 -22.24 3.50 0.34
N LEU A 434 -21.61 2.83 1.30
CA LEU A 434 -21.54 1.37 1.33
C LEU A 434 -22.94 0.77 1.54
N PRO A 435 -23.33 -0.26 0.76
CA PRO A 435 -24.73 -0.68 0.68
C PRO A 435 -25.23 -1.50 1.87
N HIS A 436 -24.36 -2.09 2.69
CA HIS A 436 -24.80 -2.92 3.81
C HIS A 436 -24.86 -2.12 5.13
N PRO A 437 -25.87 -2.34 6.00
CA PRO A 437 -25.97 -1.65 7.28
C PRO A 437 -24.73 -1.83 8.17
N GLY A 438 -24.22 -0.72 8.70
CA GLY A 438 -23.00 -0.69 9.52
C GLY A 438 -21.72 -1.10 8.78
N GLU A 439 -21.75 -1.14 7.45
CA GLU A 439 -20.57 -1.39 6.63
C GLU A 439 -19.66 -0.18 6.57
N ARG A 440 -18.37 -0.41 6.86
CA ARG A 440 -17.36 0.63 6.97
C ARG A 440 -16.11 0.30 6.16
N VAL A 441 -15.49 1.34 5.61
CA VAL A 441 -14.21 1.25 4.91
C VAL A 441 -13.14 0.82 5.91
N ARG A 442 -12.45 -0.28 5.59
CA ARG A 442 -11.29 -0.76 6.33
C ARG A 442 -10.01 -0.28 5.65
N HIS A 443 -9.89 -0.50 4.34
CA HIS A 443 -8.75 -0.08 3.51
C HIS A 443 -9.16 0.33 2.10
N LEU A 444 -8.33 1.17 1.50
CA LEU A 444 -8.29 1.39 0.06
C LEU A 444 -6.94 0.85 -0.43
N LEU A 445 -6.94 0.14 -1.56
CA LEU A 445 -5.73 -0.32 -2.24
C LEU A 445 -5.75 0.15 -3.71
N LYS A 446 -4.61 0.62 -4.23
CA LYS A 446 -4.45 0.81 -5.68
C LYS A 446 -4.50 -0.56 -6.33
N ALA A 447 -5.54 -0.81 -7.12
CA ALA A 447 -5.77 -2.06 -7.82
C ALA A 447 -5.30 -2.01 -9.28
N GLY A 448 -4.48 -1.00 -9.62
CA GLY A 448 -3.99 -0.70 -10.96
C GLY A 448 -3.82 0.82 -11.14
N PRO A 449 -3.41 1.29 -12.32
CA PRO A 449 -3.20 2.71 -12.60
C PRO A 449 -4.49 3.54 -12.60
N ALA A 450 -5.64 2.90 -12.81
CA ALA A 450 -6.95 3.53 -12.91
C ALA A 450 -8.04 2.78 -12.11
N HIS A 451 -7.66 1.92 -11.16
CA HIS A 451 -8.59 1.09 -10.40
C HIS A 451 -8.29 1.12 -8.90
N VAL A 452 -9.34 1.13 -8.09
CA VAL A 452 -9.29 1.06 -6.62
C VAL A 452 -9.99 -0.21 -6.15
N ALA A 453 -9.36 -0.93 -5.22
CA ALA A 453 -10.03 -1.93 -4.41
C ALA A 453 -10.41 -1.31 -3.06
N ILE A 454 -11.70 -1.37 -2.73
CA ILE A 454 -12.26 -0.90 -1.46
C ILE A 454 -12.48 -2.14 -0.61
N LEU A 455 -11.74 -2.25 0.48
CA LEU A 455 -11.88 -3.34 1.44
C LEU A 455 -12.67 -2.83 2.64
N THR A 456 -13.78 -3.49 2.93
CA THR A 456 -14.75 -3.05 3.94
C THR A 456 -15.00 -4.16 4.96
N VAL A 457 -15.77 -3.83 5.99
CA VAL A 457 -16.24 -4.77 6.99
C VAL A 457 -17.63 -4.35 7.45
N ASP A 458 -18.58 -5.28 7.53
CA ASP A 458 -19.95 -5.00 7.99
C ASP A 458 -20.12 -5.09 9.52
N ALA A 459 -21.34 -4.83 10.00
CA ALA A 459 -21.68 -4.87 11.43
C ALA A 459 -21.42 -6.25 12.06
N ALA A 460 -21.59 -7.34 11.30
CA ALA A 460 -21.26 -8.70 11.74
C ALA A 460 -19.75 -9.01 11.73
N ARG A 461 -18.94 -8.02 11.32
CA ARG A 461 -17.50 -8.10 11.07
C ARG A 461 -17.11 -8.98 9.88
N GLN A 462 -18.03 -9.24 8.95
CA GLN A 462 -17.72 -9.97 7.73
C GLN A 462 -16.94 -9.06 6.75
N PRO A 463 -15.80 -9.50 6.19
CA PRO A 463 -15.09 -8.72 5.19
C PRO A 463 -15.81 -8.73 3.84
N ARG A 464 -15.75 -7.60 3.13
CA ARG A 464 -16.22 -7.47 1.74
C ARG A 464 -15.18 -6.71 0.92
N GLY A 465 -15.13 -7.01 -0.37
CA GLY A 465 -14.20 -6.39 -1.31
C GLY A 465 -14.90 -5.88 -2.55
N TYR A 466 -14.79 -4.60 -2.81
CA TYR A 466 -15.23 -3.95 -4.05
C TYR A 466 -14.03 -3.63 -4.92
N LEU A 467 -14.22 -3.67 -6.23
CA LEU A 467 -13.27 -3.24 -7.25
C LEU A 467 -13.98 -2.26 -8.19
N ALA A 468 -13.40 -1.08 -8.37
CA ALA A 468 -14.00 0.01 -9.14
C ALA A 468 -12.95 0.77 -9.96
N GLY A 469 -13.37 1.34 -11.08
CA GLY A 469 -12.57 2.32 -11.82
C GLY A 469 -12.40 3.59 -10.98
N ALA A 470 -11.17 3.98 -10.67
CA ALA A 470 -10.87 5.07 -9.75
C ALA A 470 -11.44 6.42 -10.20
N GLY A 471 -11.52 6.67 -11.51
CA GLY A 471 -12.12 7.88 -12.09
C GLY A 471 -13.65 7.94 -12.06
N LEU A 472 -14.31 6.78 -12.14
CA LEU A 472 -15.78 6.71 -12.29
C LEU A 472 -16.51 6.29 -11.02
N GLY A 473 -15.87 5.47 -10.18
CA GLY A 473 -16.45 4.78 -9.02
C GLY A 473 -17.25 3.53 -9.39
N GLU A 474 -17.41 3.26 -10.68
CA GLU A 474 -18.16 2.12 -11.21
C GLU A 474 -17.33 0.83 -11.28
N SER A 475 -18.00 -0.31 -11.17
CA SER A 475 -17.38 -1.63 -11.35
C SER A 475 -17.38 -2.02 -12.83
N ILE A 476 -16.79 -1.14 -13.65
CA ILE A 476 -16.60 -1.30 -15.09
C ILE A 476 -15.14 -1.64 -15.39
N GLY A 477 -14.91 -2.46 -16.41
CA GLY A 477 -13.57 -2.82 -16.88
C GLY A 477 -13.57 -3.99 -17.86
N SER A 478 -12.43 -4.26 -18.49
CA SER A 478 -12.29 -5.37 -19.44
C SER A 478 -12.18 -6.71 -18.70
N LEU A 479 -12.98 -7.70 -19.10
CA LEU A 479 -13.02 -9.05 -18.48
C LEU A 479 -12.10 -10.08 -19.15
N GLY A 480 -11.45 -9.71 -20.25
CA GLY A 480 -10.49 -10.53 -20.97
C GLY A 480 -9.58 -9.67 -21.86
N PRO A 481 -8.36 -10.11 -22.19
CA PRO A 481 -7.42 -9.33 -23.01
C PRO A 481 -8.06 -8.84 -24.33
N GLY A 482 -8.22 -7.53 -24.45
CA GLY A 482 -8.79 -6.90 -25.65
C GLY A 482 -10.32 -6.94 -25.77
N GLN A 483 -11.05 -7.39 -24.75
CA GLN A 483 -12.50 -7.24 -24.70
C GLN A 483 -12.88 -5.78 -24.38
N ALA A 484 -14.02 -5.33 -24.90
CA ALA A 484 -14.61 -4.05 -24.49
C ALA A 484 -14.86 -4.02 -22.96
N ALA A 485 -14.82 -2.83 -22.38
CA ALA A 485 -15.13 -2.66 -20.97
C ALA A 485 -16.63 -2.95 -20.71
N ALA A 486 -16.91 -3.70 -19.65
CA ALA A 486 -18.26 -4.06 -19.23
C ALA A 486 -18.40 -3.95 -17.72
N HIS A 487 -19.63 -3.79 -17.23
CA HIS A 487 -19.89 -3.85 -15.80
C HIS A 487 -19.75 -5.28 -15.28
N TYR A 488 -19.17 -5.43 -14.09
CA TYR A 488 -18.99 -6.69 -13.40
C TYR A 488 -19.48 -6.62 -11.95
N THR A 489 -19.92 -7.77 -11.42
CA THR A 489 -20.32 -7.90 -10.01
C THR A 489 -19.10 -7.93 -9.11
N THR A 490 -19.03 -7.04 -8.13
CA THR A 490 -18.02 -6.99 -7.08
C THR A 490 -18.71 -6.97 -5.70
N GLY A 491 -18.08 -6.50 -4.62
CA GLY A 491 -18.74 -6.31 -3.31
C GLY A 491 -19.14 -7.60 -2.60
N ARG A 492 -18.55 -8.73 -2.99
CA ARG A 492 -18.87 -10.06 -2.45
C ARG A 492 -18.36 -10.17 -1.01
N ALA A 493 -19.19 -10.74 -0.15
CA ALA A 493 -18.79 -11.14 1.19
C ALA A 493 -17.86 -12.37 1.14
N VAL A 494 -16.94 -12.45 2.09
CA VAL A 494 -16.04 -13.59 2.27
C VAL A 494 -16.16 -14.16 3.68
N GLY A 495 -15.44 -15.24 4.00
CA GLY A 495 -15.41 -15.80 5.36
C GLY A 495 -14.96 -14.76 6.40
N PRO A 496 -15.39 -14.86 7.67
CA PRO A 496 -15.04 -13.89 8.71
C PRO A 496 -13.52 -13.81 8.98
N ASP A 497 -12.81 -14.91 8.76
CA ASP A 497 -11.36 -15.03 8.87
C ASP A 497 -10.61 -14.77 7.55
N ALA A 498 -11.34 -14.43 6.48
CA ALA A 498 -10.77 -14.30 5.15
C ALA A 498 -10.02 -12.97 4.92
N HIS A 499 -8.93 -13.06 4.16
CA HIS A 499 -8.04 -11.96 3.81
C HIS A 499 -8.31 -11.46 2.40
N LEU A 500 -8.41 -10.14 2.24
CA LEU A 500 -8.59 -9.52 0.94
C LEU A 500 -7.29 -8.85 0.50
N LEU A 501 -6.81 -9.18 -0.71
CA LEU A 501 -5.65 -8.55 -1.33
C LEU A 501 -5.87 -8.35 -2.83
N VAL A 502 -5.10 -7.41 -3.41
CA VAL A 502 -4.99 -7.26 -4.86
C VAL A 502 -3.65 -7.83 -5.32
N ALA A 503 -3.67 -8.61 -6.39
CA ALA A 503 -2.47 -9.06 -7.10
C ALA A 503 -2.51 -8.57 -8.55
N GLN A 504 -1.40 -8.00 -9.02
CA GLN A 504 -1.20 -7.61 -10.42
C GLN A 504 -0.34 -8.66 -11.14
N ALA A 505 -0.87 -9.22 -12.22
CA ALA A 505 -0.13 -10.09 -13.12
C ALA A 505 0.88 -9.29 -13.96
N ALA A 506 2.03 -9.91 -14.23
CA ALA A 506 3.01 -9.39 -15.17
C ALA A 506 2.34 -9.08 -16.53
N PRO A 507 2.57 -7.89 -17.13
CA PRO A 507 1.97 -7.54 -18.41
C PRO A 507 2.34 -8.56 -19.50
N ARG A 508 1.36 -9.09 -20.21
CA ARG A 508 1.57 -9.96 -21.38
C ARG A 508 1.51 -9.14 -22.65
N ARG A 509 2.40 -9.42 -23.60
CA ARG A 509 2.30 -8.85 -24.95
C ARG A 509 1.17 -9.54 -25.70
N ARG A 510 0.33 -8.75 -26.38
CA ARG A 510 -0.69 -9.27 -27.28
C ARG A 510 -0.07 -9.48 -28.65
N GLY A 511 -0.06 -10.73 -29.13
CA GLY A 511 0.38 -11.08 -30.48
C GLY A 511 1.90 -11.20 -30.64
N ASP A 512 2.57 -11.99 -29.78
CA ASP A 512 3.98 -12.41 -29.99
C ASP A 512 4.16 -13.37 -31.20
N THR A 513 3.26 -13.34 -32.19
CA THR A 513 3.43 -13.98 -33.50
C THR A 513 4.48 -13.18 -34.28
N PRO A 514 5.64 -13.74 -34.67
CA PRO A 514 6.81 -12.98 -35.16
C PRO A 514 6.66 -12.37 -36.57
N ALA A 515 5.43 -12.24 -37.11
CA ALA A 515 5.17 -12.03 -38.52
C ALA A 515 5.04 -10.57 -38.99
N ARG A 516 5.00 -9.56 -38.10
CA ARG A 516 4.96 -8.14 -38.50
C ARG A 516 5.57 -7.19 -37.46
N ALA A 517 6.77 -6.67 -37.77
CA ALA A 517 7.51 -5.75 -36.91
C ALA A 517 6.88 -4.35 -36.75
N GLU A 518 5.81 -4.06 -37.51
CA GLU A 518 5.17 -2.73 -37.60
C GLU A 518 3.83 -2.62 -36.86
N ALA A 519 3.29 -3.74 -36.35
CA ALA A 519 2.03 -3.72 -35.61
C ALA A 519 2.20 -3.01 -34.26
N PRO A 520 1.24 -2.18 -33.81
CA PRO A 520 1.29 -1.57 -32.49
C PRO A 520 1.26 -2.64 -31.41
N GLN A 521 2.32 -2.72 -30.61
CA GLN A 521 2.41 -3.70 -29.53
C GLN A 521 1.44 -3.30 -28.41
N TRP A 522 0.61 -4.24 -27.95
CA TRP A 522 -0.24 -4.03 -26.78
C TRP A 522 0.29 -4.84 -25.60
N GLU A 523 0.19 -4.28 -24.40
CA GLU A 523 0.44 -4.98 -23.15
C GLU A 523 -0.82 -5.05 -22.30
N ASP A 524 -1.17 -6.26 -21.89
CA ASP A 524 -2.34 -6.56 -21.06
C ASP A 524 -1.88 -6.94 -19.66
N ALA A 525 -2.23 -6.11 -18.67
CA ALA A 525 -2.00 -6.39 -17.25
C ALA A 525 -3.33 -6.81 -16.58
N ALA A 526 -3.34 -7.99 -15.95
CA ALA A 526 -4.51 -8.46 -15.20
C ALA A 526 -4.40 -8.07 -13.73
N TYR A 527 -5.46 -7.52 -13.16
CA TYR A 527 -5.56 -7.18 -11.74
C TYR A 527 -6.65 -8.05 -11.13
N THR A 528 -6.31 -8.72 -10.04
CA THR A 528 -7.19 -9.73 -9.42
C THR A 528 -7.36 -9.42 -7.94
N LEU A 529 -8.60 -9.23 -7.51
CA LEU A 529 -8.97 -9.17 -6.10
C LEU A 529 -9.15 -10.60 -5.61
N TRP A 530 -8.36 -11.00 -4.61
CA TRP A 530 -8.37 -12.33 -4.02
C TRP A 530 -8.95 -12.30 -2.61
N SER A 531 -9.74 -13.33 -2.29
CA SER A 531 -9.97 -13.78 -0.93
C SER A 531 -8.96 -14.87 -0.60
N ILE A 532 -8.37 -14.88 0.60
CA ILE A 532 -7.64 -16.03 1.13
C ILE A 532 -8.19 -16.43 2.49
N ASP A 533 -8.70 -17.65 2.59
CA ASP A 533 -9.30 -18.21 3.80
C ASP A 533 -8.83 -19.67 3.98
N GLY A 534 -8.53 -20.10 5.20
CA GLY A 534 -7.99 -21.46 5.48
C GLY A 534 -6.70 -21.83 4.74
N GLY A 535 -6.00 -20.87 4.12
CA GLY A 535 -4.87 -21.11 3.21
C GLY A 535 -5.27 -21.42 1.75
N HIS A 536 -6.54 -21.27 1.38
CA HIS A 536 -7.05 -21.34 0.01
C HIS A 536 -7.25 -19.93 -0.54
N ALA A 537 -6.73 -19.64 -1.74
CA ALA A 537 -6.97 -18.36 -2.41
C ALA A 537 -8.05 -18.50 -3.49
N THR A 538 -9.09 -17.69 -3.39
CA THR A 538 -10.24 -17.66 -4.30
C THR A 538 -10.31 -16.29 -4.98
N PRO A 539 -10.31 -16.21 -6.33
CA PRO A 539 -10.44 -14.94 -7.02
C PRO A 539 -11.89 -14.44 -6.92
N LEU A 540 -12.07 -13.20 -6.45
CA LEU A 540 -13.37 -12.54 -6.35
C LEU A 540 -13.71 -11.74 -7.62
N ASN A 541 -12.72 -10.99 -8.11
CA ASN A 541 -12.81 -10.18 -9.32
C ASN A 541 -11.50 -10.26 -10.10
N ARG A 542 -11.57 -10.31 -11.43
CA ARG A 542 -10.41 -10.20 -12.33
C ARG A 542 -10.76 -9.21 -13.44
N ILE A 543 -9.91 -8.20 -13.62
CA ILE A 543 -10.02 -7.20 -14.68
C ILE A 543 -8.72 -7.14 -15.46
N TYR A 544 -8.77 -6.62 -16.68
CA TYR A 544 -7.61 -6.37 -17.53
C TYR A 544 -7.53 -4.88 -17.85
N ALA A 545 -6.32 -4.32 -17.76
CA ALA A 545 -6.02 -3.03 -18.38
C ALA A 545 -5.05 -3.26 -19.55
N SER A 546 -5.45 -2.81 -20.72
CA SER A 546 -4.62 -2.79 -21.93
C SER A 546 -3.90 -1.45 -22.05
N ARG A 547 -2.62 -1.45 -22.41
CA ARG A 547 -1.90 -0.25 -22.86
C ARG A 547 -1.24 -0.50 -24.21
N ARG A 548 -1.25 0.52 -25.07
CA ARG A 548 -0.51 0.51 -26.34
C ARG A 548 0.94 0.91 -26.07
N LYS A 549 1.89 0.05 -26.40
CA LYS A 549 3.31 0.38 -26.54
C LYS A 549 3.58 0.90 -27.95
N GLY A 550 3.70 2.21 -28.07
CA GLY A 550 4.33 2.84 -29.23
C GLY A 550 5.86 2.75 -29.16
N ARG A 551 6.55 3.11 -30.25
CA ARG A 551 7.89 3.68 -30.12
C ARG A 551 7.73 4.99 -29.37
N LEU A 552 8.08 5.02 -28.09
CA LEU A 552 8.24 6.27 -27.34
C LEU A 552 9.26 7.13 -28.08
N GLY A 553 8.78 8.09 -28.86
CA GLY A 553 9.62 9.22 -29.22
C GLY A 553 10.02 9.92 -27.93
N TRP A 554 11.22 10.48 -27.84
CA TRP A 554 11.73 11.14 -26.61
C TRP A 554 10.83 12.26 -26.05
N ARG A 555 9.80 12.69 -26.81
CA ARG A 555 8.77 13.66 -26.43
C ARG A 555 7.58 13.06 -25.65
N GLU A 556 7.45 11.73 -25.58
CA GLU A 556 6.31 11.02 -24.95
C GLU A 556 6.59 10.56 -23.51
N LEU A 557 7.70 10.99 -22.89
CA LEU A 557 8.02 10.70 -21.49
C LEU A 557 7.21 11.53 -20.48
N ILE A 558 6.35 12.43 -20.96
CA ILE A 558 5.34 13.15 -20.16
C ILE A 558 4.07 12.29 -20.15
N PRO A 559 3.44 12.03 -18.99
CA PRO A 559 2.30 11.10 -18.88
C PRO A 559 1.05 11.62 -19.61
N ALA A 560 0.91 11.25 -20.89
CA ALA A 560 -0.32 11.37 -21.64
C ALA A 560 -1.29 10.22 -21.26
N PRO A 561 -2.61 10.46 -21.25
CA PRO A 561 -3.57 9.51 -20.69
C PRO A 561 -3.68 8.21 -21.48
N ALA A 562 -4.02 7.14 -20.77
CA ALA A 562 -4.66 5.99 -21.40
C ALA A 562 -6.05 6.43 -21.89
N VAL A 563 -6.16 6.76 -23.18
CA VAL A 563 -7.45 6.98 -23.83
C VAL A 563 -8.15 5.63 -23.93
N GLU A 564 -9.18 5.45 -23.11
CA GLU A 564 -10.15 4.38 -23.30
C GLU A 564 -10.97 4.73 -24.53
N THR A 565 -10.65 4.10 -25.67
CA THR A 565 -11.39 4.28 -26.91
C THR A 565 -12.77 3.62 -26.77
N ALA A 566 -13.79 4.46 -26.67
CA ALA A 566 -15.17 4.10 -27.01
C ALA A 566 -15.23 3.54 -28.46
N PRO A 567 -16.23 2.69 -28.79
CA PRO A 567 -16.14 1.67 -29.84
C PRO A 567 -15.91 2.19 -31.26
#